data_AF-D4VQ62-F1
#
_entry.id   AF-D4VQ62-F1
#
_cell.length_a   1.000
_cell.length_b   1.000
_cell.length_c   1.000
_cell.angle_alpha   90.00
_cell.angle_beta   90.00
_cell.angle_gamma   90.00
#
_symmetry.space_group_name_H-M   'P 1'
#
loop_
_entity.id
_entity.type
_entity.pdbx_description
1 polymer ?
#
loop_
_entity_poly.entity_id
_entity_poly.type
_entity_poly.pdbx_seq_one_letter_code
_entity_poly.pdbx_strand_id
1 'polypeptide(L)'
;MGEFGFFSAKVKASRLVANKNDIRSESVAFNGVNFRASKSMRVGIRGDLERRKCVDFNTSCKWDRENLKKLVLQYIGEHGFITRTTYTELTGRLKNTALDDLKSFAAEGIIKREGRGNQMHFIALPRKEPDGE
;
A
#
# COMPACT_ATOMS: atom_id res chain seq x y z
N MET A 1 15.06 -33.46 20.70
CA MET A 1 15.09 -32.32 19.77
C MET A 1 14.57 -32.79 18.42
N GLY A 2 13.46 -32.22 17.94
CA GLY A 2 12.82 -32.66 16.70
C GLY A 2 13.68 -32.34 15.48
N GLU A 3 13.87 -33.32 14.61
CA GLU A 3 14.59 -33.14 13.35
C GLU A 3 13.76 -32.24 12.42
N PHE A 4 14.25 -31.05 12.11
CA PHE A 4 13.58 -30.07 11.25
C PHE A 4 13.67 -30.44 9.76
N GLY A 5 14.76 -31.10 9.38
CA GLY A 5 15.06 -31.47 8.00
C GLY A 5 16.54 -31.30 7.71
N PHE A 6 16.89 -31.40 6.44
CA PHE A 6 18.27 -31.32 6.00
C PHE A 6 18.47 -30.26 4.92
N PHE A 7 19.61 -29.60 5.00
CA PHE A 7 20.09 -28.64 4.02
C PHE A 7 21.13 -29.33 3.14
N SER A 8 20.96 -29.28 1.83
CA SER A 8 21.90 -29.82 0.86
C SER A 8 22.46 -28.69 0.00
N ALA A 9 23.78 -28.55 -0.04
CA ALA A 9 24.44 -27.55 -0.87
C ALA A 9 24.21 -27.85 -2.36
N LYS A 10 23.75 -26.85 -3.10
CA LYS A 10 23.62 -26.91 -4.56
C LYS A 10 24.87 -26.29 -5.16
N VAL A 11 25.56 -27.05 -5.97
CA VAL A 11 26.73 -26.59 -6.73
C VAL A 11 26.39 -26.55 -8.21
N LYS A 12 26.90 -25.54 -8.91
CA LYS A 12 26.81 -25.42 -10.36
C LYS A 12 28.21 -25.40 -10.96
N ALA A 13 28.36 -26.05 -12.11
CA ALA A 13 29.52 -25.82 -12.95
C ALA A 13 29.36 -24.47 -13.66
N SER A 14 30.41 -23.65 -13.66
CA SER A 14 30.41 -22.35 -14.37
C SER A 14 30.48 -22.51 -15.89
N ARG A 15 30.96 -23.66 -16.38
CA ARG A 15 31.06 -24.04 -17.79
C ARG A 15 30.41 -25.41 -18.06
N LEU A 16 29.85 -25.58 -19.26
CA LEU A 16 29.34 -26.88 -19.74
C LEU A 16 30.55 -27.77 -20.08
N VAL A 17 30.79 -28.79 -19.25
CA VAL A 17 31.89 -29.74 -19.43
C VAL A 17 31.33 -31.08 -19.89
N ALA A 18 31.72 -31.53 -21.09
CA ALA A 18 31.27 -32.80 -21.66
C ALA A 18 31.93 -34.03 -21.01
N ASN A 19 33.14 -33.88 -20.47
CA ASN A 19 33.92 -34.96 -19.86
C ASN A 19 34.05 -34.79 -18.34
N LYS A 20 33.70 -35.83 -17.58
CA LYS A 20 33.70 -35.81 -16.11
C LYS A 20 35.06 -35.50 -15.47
N ASN A 21 36.16 -35.79 -16.17
CA ASN A 21 37.54 -35.58 -15.70
C ASN A 21 38.06 -34.14 -15.84
N ASP A 22 37.31 -33.24 -16.49
CA ASP A 22 37.68 -31.83 -16.67
C ASP A 22 36.94 -30.89 -15.69
N ILE A 23 36.24 -31.45 -14.71
CA ILE A 23 35.63 -30.70 -13.61
C ILE A 23 36.73 -30.37 -12.57
N ARG A 24 37.23 -29.13 -12.59
CA ARG A 24 38.20 -28.61 -11.61
C ARG A 24 37.48 -27.81 -10.52
N SER A 25 38.06 -27.69 -9.32
CA SER A 25 37.48 -26.94 -8.19
C SER A 25 37.16 -25.48 -8.56
N GLU A 26 37.98 -24.83 -9.39
CA GLU A 26 37.74 -23.47 -9.91
C GLU A 26 36.50 -23.36 -10.82
N SER A 27 36.07 -24.47 -11.42
CA SER A 27 34.88 -24.51 -12.29
C SER A 27 33.58 -24.80 -11.54
N VAL A 28 33.61 -25.00 -10.21
CA VAL A 28 32.44 -25.32 -9.39
C VAL A 28 32.11 -24.13 -8.47
N ALA A 29 30.94 -23.53 -8.69
CA ALA A 29 30.44 -22.42 -7.89
C ALA A 29 29.27 -22.85 -7.00
N PHE A 30 29.22 -22.28 -5.79
CA PHE A 30 28.08 -22.45 -4.89
C PHE A 30 26.84 -21.75 -5.46
N ASN A 31 25.75 -22.49 -5.58
CA ASN A 31 24.50 -22.03 -6.19
C ASN A 31 23.32 -22.16 -5.19
N GLY A 32 23.61 -22.00 -3.90
CA GLY A 32 22.62 -22.00 -2.83
C GLY A 32 22.42 -23.35 -2.16
N VAL A 33 21.31 -23.50 -1.45
CA VAL A 33 21.01 -24.65 -0.60
C VAL A 33 19.59 -25.13 -0.88
N ASN A 34 19.40 -26.44 -1.03
CA ASN A 34 18.10 -27.06 -1.04
C ASN A 34 17.71 -27.45 0.39
N PHE A 35 16.55 -26.99 0.86
CA PHE A 35 16.00 -27.45 2.12
C PHE A 35 14.97 -28.56 1.89
N ARG A 36 15.15 -29.68 2.57
CA ARG A 36 14.18 -30.78 2.60
C ARG A 36 13.67 -30.95 4.03
N ALA A 37 12.43 -30.54 4.26
CA ALA A 37 11.75 -30.73 5.54
C ALA A 37 11.66 -32.22 5.91
N SER A 38 11.86 -32.51 7.20
CA SER A 38 11.76 -33.87 7.73
C SER A 38 10.33 -34.43 7.63
N LYS A 39 10.18 -35.74 7.81
CA LYS A 39 8.85 -36.36 7.85
C LYS A 39 8.02 -35.83 9.04
N SER A 40 8.63 -35.72 10.22
CA SER A 40 7.99 -35.22 11.43
C SER A 40 7.53 -33.77 11.27
N MET A 41 8.36 -32.90 10.68
CA MET A 41 7.98 -31.51 10.42
C MET A 41 6.81 -31.42 9.44
N ARG A 42 6.85 -32.17 8.33
CA ARG A 42 5.77 -32.15 7.32
C ARG A 42 4.43 -32.65 7.87
N VAL A 43 4.45 -33.63 8.77
CA VAL A 43 3.24 -34.11 9.45
C VAL A 43 2.76 -33.10 10.49
N GLY A 44 3.67 -32.49 11.25
CA GLY A 44 3.33 -31.52 12.29
C GLY A 44 2.75 -30.20 11.77
N ILE A 45 3.11 -29.77 10.56
CA ILE A 45 2.53 -28.57 9.92
C ILE A 45 1.27 -28.86 9.11
N ARG A 46 0.88 -30.14 8.99
CA ARG A 46 -0.32 -30.54 8.24
C ARG A 46 -1.54 -30.24 9.10
N GLY A 47 -2.31 -29.24 8.70
CA GLY A 47 -3.56 -28.86 9.35
C GLY A 47 -4.47 -28.15 8.37
N ASP A 48 -5.75 -28.09 8.70
CA ASP A 48 -6.74 -27.37 7.91
C ASP A 48 -6.51 -25.86 8.08
N LEU A 49 -6.29 -25.19 6.95
CA LEU A 49 -6.13 -23.74 6.92
C LEU A 49 -7.49 -23.12 6.61
N GLU A 50 -8.06 -22.46 7.60
CA GLU A 50 -9.19 -21.58 7.35
C GLU A 50 -8.69 -20.20 6.93
N ARG A 51 -9.27 -19.67 5.85
CA ARG A 51 -9.08 -18.25 5.52
C ARG A 51 -9.67 -17.44 6.67
N ARG A 52 -8.83 -16.64 7.35
CA ARG A 52 -9.31 -15.67 8.34
C ARG A 52 -10.48 -14.90 7.72
N LYS A 53 -11.66 -14.95 8.36
CA LYS A 53 -12.79 -14.08 8.01
C LYS A 53 -12.23 -12.67 7.95
N CYS A 54 -12.42 -12.00 6.81
CA CYS A 54 -11.91 -10.68 6.51
C CYS A 54 -11.80 -9.84 7.79
N VAL A 55 -10.61 -9.36 8.14
CA VAL A 55 -10.53 -8.25 9.09
C VAL A 55 -11.32 -7.15 8.40
N ASP A 56 -12.50 -6.82 8.90
CA ASP A 56 -13.41 -5.88 8.27
C ASP A 56 -12.59 -4.69 7.77
N PHE A 57 -12.56 -4.50 6.45
CA PHE A 57 -11.91 -3.33 5.88
C PHE A 57 -12.47 -2.13 6.61
N ASN A 58 -11.58 -1.28 7.15
CA ASN A 58 -11.96 -0.17 8.02
C ASN A 58 -13.13 0.61 7.38
N THR A 59 -14.34 0.41 7.89
CA THR A 59 -15.54 0.99 7.29
C THR A 59 -15.46 2.49 7.52
N SER A 60 -15.37 3.29 6.46
CA SER A 60 -15.29 4.74 6.61
C SER A 60 -16.46 5.23 7.46
N CYS A 61 -16.21 6.08 8.46
CA CYS A 61 -17.28 6.70 9.24
C CYS A 61 -18.34 7.30 8.30
N LYS A 62 -19.62 6.98 8.56
CA LYS A 62 -20.76 7.47 7.79
C LYS A 62 -20.97 8.95 8.11
N TRP A 63 -20.27 9.80 7.38
CA TRP A 63 -20.52 11.24 7.35
C TRP A 63 -21.57 11.59 6.31
N ASP A 64 -22.43 12.53 6.68
CA ASP A 64 -23.32 13.18 5.74
C ASP A 64 -22.56 14.21 4.88
N ARG A 65 -22.91 14.30 3.61
CA ARG A 65 -22.17 15.06 2.59
C ARG A 65 -22.19 16.57 2.87
N GLU A 66 -23.31 17.07 3.39
CA GLU A 66 -23.44 18.49 3.75
C GLU A 66 -22.55 18.86 4.94
N ASN A 67 -22.46 17.98 5.93
CA ASN A 67 -21.60 18.18 7.10
C ASN A 67 -20.12 18.17 6.70
N LEU A 68 -19.71 17.29 5.78
CA LEU A 68 -18.36 17.30 5.21
C LEU A 68 -18.06 18.62 4.50
N LYS A 69 -18.99 19.12 3.69
CA LYS A 69 -18.83 20.39 2.99
C LYS A 69 -18.64 21.56 3.97
N LYS A 70 -19.46 21.63 5.02
CA LYS A 70 -19.35 22.66 6.07
C LYS A 70 -17.99 22.59 6.77
N LEU A 71 -17.56 21.38 7.14
CA LEU A 71 -16.27 21.15 7.80
C LEU A 71 -15.08 21.59 6.94
N VAL A 72 -15.09 21.24 5.64
CA VAL A 72 -14.03 21.65 4.69
C VAL A 72 -13.98 23.16 4.54
N LEU A 73 -15.14 23.80 4.36
CA LEU A 73 -15.21 25.26 4.20
C LEU A 73 -14.76 26.00 5.47
N GLN A 74 -15.16 25.51 6.65
CA GLN A 74 -14.70 26.07 7.92
C GLN A 74 -13.18 25.95 8.06
N TYR A 75 -12.63 24.75 7.82
CA TYR A 75 -11.20 24.51 7.94
C TYR A 75 -10.37 25.36 6.98
N ILE A 76 -10.82 25.47 5.73
CA ILE A 76 -10.17 26.34 4.74
C ILE A 76 -10.30 27.83 5.14
N GLY A 77 -11.42 28.24 5.74
CA GLY A 77 -11.59 29.59 6.26
C GLY A 77 -10.61 29.93 7.38
N GLU A 78 -10.29 28.96 8.24
CA GLU A 78 -9.37 29.14 9.37
C GLU A 78 -7.88 29.00 8.97
N HIS A 79 -7.55 28.08 8.05
CA HIS A 79 -6.16 27.73 7.72
C HIS A 79 -5.71 28.12 6.29
N GLY A 80 -6.63 28.54 5.43
CA GLY A 80 -6.37 28.95 4.04
C GLY A 80 -6.37 27.81 3.01
N PHE A 81 -5.98 26.60 3.39
CA PHE A 81 -5.99 25.42 2.52
C PHE A 81 -6.21 24.13 3.31
N ILE A 82 -6.58 23.06 2.60
CA ILE A 82 -6.71 21.72 3.16
C ILE A 82 -5.97 20.69 2.31
N THR A 83 -5.36 19.71 2.97
CA THR A 83 -4.73 18.55 2.30
C THR A 83 -5.54 17.29 2.54
N ARG A 84 -5.34 16.27 1.69
CA ARG A 84 -5.97 14.95 1.89
C ARG A 84 -5.67 14.38 3.29
N THR A 85 -4.43 14.53 3.77
CA THR A 85 -4.01 13.97 5.06
C THR A 85 -4.80 14.61 6.19
N THR A 86 -4.85 15.95 6.21
CA THR A 86 -5.63 16.71 7.19
C THR A 86 -7.11 16.35 7.15
N TYR A 87 -7.70 16.22 5.94
CA TYR A 87 -9.10 15.82 5.81
C TYR A 87 -9.36 14.40 6.33
N THR A 88 -8.47 13.45 6.08
CA THR A 88 -8.54 12.09 6.64
C THR A 88 -8.45 12.10 8.17
N GLU A 89 -7.60 12.94 8.76
CA GLU A 89 -7.48 13.08 10.21
C GLU A 89 -8.75 13.66 10.84
N LEU A 90 -9.35 14.67 10.21
CA LEU A 90 -10.58 15.32 10.70
C LEU A 90 -11.82 14.42 10.59
N THR A 91 -11.93 13.66 9.50
CA THR A 91 -13.15 12.90 9.18
C THR A 91 -13.04 11.42 9.50
N GLY A 92 -11.84 10.89 9.76
CA GLY A 92 -11.59 9.46 9.89
C GLY A 92 -11.84 8.67 8.59
N ARG A 93 -11.99 9.35 7.44
CA ARG A 93 -12.23 8.68 6.16
C ARG A 93 -10.96 8.05 5.60
N LEU A 94 -11.14 6.87 5.00
CA LEU A 94 -10.09 6.18 4.24
C LEU A 94 -9.46 7.11 3.20
N LYS A 95 -8.16 6.94 2.96
CA LYS A 95 -7.36 7.80 2.07
C LYS A 95 -7.96 7.96 0.67
N ASN A 96 -8.55 6.91 0.12
CA ASN A 96 -9.14 6.93 -1.23
C ASN A 96 -10.48 7.67 -1.22
N THR A 97 -11.38 7.30 -0.30
CA THR A 97 -12.68 7.96 -0.12
C THR A 97 -12.53 9.46 0.17
N ALA A 98 -11.57 9.82 1.02
CA ALA A 98 -11.24 11.21 1.33
C ALA A 98 -10.82 12.01 0.10
N LEU A 99 -10.01 11.39 -0.77
CA LEU A 99 -9.55 12.04 -1.99
C LEU A 99 -10.68 12.15 -3.03
N ASP A 100 -11.58 11.17 -3.09
CA ASP A 100 -12.76 11.20 -3.96
C ASP A 100 -13.79 12.25 -3.50
N ASP A 101 -13.97 12.44 -2.20
CA ASP A 101 -14.79 13.53 -1.64
C ASP A 101 -14.25 14.89 -2.08
N LEU A 102 -12.95 15.15 -1.85
CA LEU A 102 -12.32 16.42 -2.20
C LEU A 102 -12.34 16.67 -3.72
N LYS A 103 -12.15 15.63 -4.54
CA LYS A 103 -12.34 15.73 -5.99
C LYS A 103 -13.77 16.07 -6.36
N SER A 104 -14.75 15.48 -5.69
CA SER A 104 -16.16 15.78 -5.92
C SER A 104 -16.49 17.23 -5.58
N PHE A 105 -16.00 17.73 -4.44
CA PHE A 105 -16.16 19.14 -4.08
C PHE A 105 -15.46 20.09 -5.06
N ALA A 106 -14.34 19.65 -5.64
CA ALA A 106 -13.67 20.41 -6.69
C ALA A 106 -14.44 20.41 -8.02
N ALA A 107 -15.06 19.27 -8.38
CA ALA A 107 -15.91 19.17 -9.56
C ALA A 107 -17.21 19.99 -9.41
N GLU A 108 -17.75 20.08 -8.20
CA GLU A 108 -18.91 20.93 -7.86
C GLU A 108 -18.57 22.43 -7.78
N GLY A 109 -17.30 22.81 -7.91
CA GLY A 109 -16.87 24.21 -7.86
C GLY A 109 -16.93 24.83 -6.47
N ILE A 110 -16.84 24.04 -5.41
CA ILE A 110 -16.80 24.51 -4.01
C ILE A 110 -15.36 24.87 -3.61
N ILE A 111 -14.42 24.03 -4.02
CA ILE A 111 -12.99 24.19 -3.74
C ILE A 111 -12.18 24.07 -5.04
N LYS A 112 -11.02 24.70 -5.10
CA LYS A 112 -10.10 24.59 -6.24
C LYS A 112 -8.94 23.69 -5.86
N ARG A 113 -8.59 22.78 -6.75
CA ARG A 113 -7.38 21.96 -6.62
C ARG A 113 -6.17 22.78 -7.08
N GLU A 114 -5.22 22.97 -6.19
CA GLU A 114 -3.94 23.64 -6.46
C GLU A 114 -2.75 22.70 -6.19
N GLY A 115 -1.63 22.99 -6.85
CA GLY A 115 -0.39 22.19 -6.74
C GLY A 115 -0.34 20.92 -7.58
N ARG A 116 0.81 20.21 -7.49
CA ARG A 116 1.11 18.97 -8.24
C ARG A 116 1.76 17.91 -7.35
N GLY A 117 1.51 16.65 -7.66
CA GLY A 117 2.11 15.50 -6.96
C GLY A 117 1.86 15.53 -5.45
N ASN A 118 2.94 15.46 -4.67
CA ASN A 118 2.89 15.43 -3.20
C ASN A 118 2.53 16.78 -2.57
N GLN A 119 2.61 17.89 -3.30
CA GLN A 119 2.26 19.23 -2.81
C GLN A 119 0.82 19.63 -3.19
N MET A 120 -0.01 18.67 -3.59
CA MET A 120 -1.40 18.92 -3.95
C MET A 120 -2.24 19.29 -2.72
N HIS A 121 -2.93 20.43 -2.82
CA HIS A 121 -3.79 20.99 -1.77
C HIS A 121 -5.05 21.60 -2.38
N PHE A 122 -6.06 21.84 -1.56
CA PHE A 122 -7.32 22.45 -1.97
C PHE A 122 -7.53 23.77 -1.25
N ILE A 123 -7.97 24.78 -2.00
CA ILE A 123 -8.27 26.12 -1.50
C ILE A 123 -9.74 26.47 -1.77
N ALA A 124 -10.29 27.42 -1.03
CA ALA A 124 -11.63 27.94 -1.32
C ALA A 124 -11.59 28.65 -2.68
N LEU A 125 -12.68 28.55 -3.46
CA LEU A 125 -12.78 29.43 -4.62
C LEU A 125 -12.81 30.88 -4.14
N PRO A 126 -12.03 31.78 -4.78
CA PRO A 126 -12.24 33.21 -4.57
C PRO A 126 -13.69 33.52 -4.96
N ARG A 127 -14.39 34.32 -4.13
CA ARG A 127 -15.67 34.90 -4.52
C ARG A 127 -15.44 35.58 -5.86
N LYS A 128 -16.08 35.07 -6.92
CA LYS A 128 -16.21 35.84 -8.14
C LYS A 128 -17.12 37.00 -7.75
N GLU A 129 -16.55 38.19 -7.54
CA GLU A 129 -17.34 39.41 -7.54
C GLU A 129 -18.10 39.42 -8.87
N PRO A 130 -19.43 39.62 -8.87
CA PRO A 130 -20.16 39.74 -10.12
C PRO A 130 -19.51 40.89 -10.87
N ASP A 131 -18.95 40.57 -12.04
CA ASP A 131 -18.40 41.53 -12.98
C ASP A 131 -19.45 42.65 -13.14
N GLY A 132 -19.16 43.81 -12.58
CA GLY A 132 -20.01 44.99 -12.66
C GLY A 132 -19.93 45.56 -14.07
N GLU A 133 -21.10 45.98 -14.54
CA GLU A 133 -21.40 46.72 -15.78
C GLU A 133 -21.80 45.89 -17.01
#